data_AF-A0A1G9FHM0-F1
#
_entry.id   AF-A0A1G9FHM0-F1
#
_cell.length_a   1.000
_cell.length_b   1.000
_cell.length_c   1.000
_cell.angle_alpha   90.00
_cell.angle_beta   90.00
_cell.angle_gamma   90.00
#
_symmetry.space_group_name_H-M   'P 1'
#
loop_
_entity.id
_entity.type
_entity.pdbx_description
1 polymer ?
#
loop_
_entity_poly.entity_id
_entity_poly.type
_entity_poly.pdbx_seq_one_letter_code
_entity_poly.pdbx_strand_id
1 'polypeptide(L)'
;MRRAGDLAVDDVELALGRLPAMPVTRHPLPSLLTGAWARRADVRLLDALYIAPAERLGLRVLTTDHELARVCPKLTETPHPPN
;
A
#
# COMPACT_ATOMS: atom_id res chain seq x y z
N MET A 1 16.48 4.42 -1.58
CA MET A 1 15.29 5.30 -1.63
C MET A 1 15.77 6.75 -1.72
N ARG A 2 15.84 7.31 -2.94
CA ARG A 2 16.20 8.72 -3.14
C ARG A 2 14.94 9.56 -3.03
N ARG A 3 14.70 10.20 -1.88
CA ARG A 3 13.94 11.47 -1.85
C ARG A 3 14.95 12.56 -2.14
N ALA A 4 15.46 12.58 -3.37
CA ALA A 4 16.23 13.72 -3.83
C ALA A 4 15.20 14.82 -4.04
N GLY A 5 15.38 15.98 -3.42
CA GLY A 5 14.46 17.12 -3.47
C GLY A 5 14.43 17.78 -4.86
N ASP A 6 14.29 16.95 -5.89
CA ASP A 6 14.53 17.25 -7.30
C ASP A 6 13.25 17.73 -8.01
N LEU A 7 12.13 17.83 -7.28
CA LEU A 7 10.85 18.26 -7.82
C LEU A 7 10.47 19.62 -7.23
N ALA A 8 10.11 20.56 -8.11
CA ALA A 8 9.53 21.83 -7.68
C ALA A 8 8.20 21.58 -6.97
N VAL A 9 7.87 22.43 -6.00
CA VAL A 9 6.62 22.32 -5.23
C VAL A 9 5.40 22.30 -6.15
N ASP A 10 5.39 23.15 -7.18
CA ASP A 10 4.30 23.22 -8.16
C ASP A 10 4.12 21.90 -8.94
N ASP A 11 5.21 21.21 -9.26
CA ASP A 11 5.16 19.90 -9.93
C ASP A 11 4.59 18.82 -8.99
N VAL A 12 4.93 18.89 -7.70
CA VAL A 12 4.38 17.99 -6.67
C VAL A 12 2.89 18.21 -6.51
N GLU A 13 2.45 19.46 -6.36
CA GLU A 13 1.03 19.80 -6.23
C GLU A 13 0.23 19.37 -7.46
N LEU A 14 0.76 19.61 -8.67
CA LEU A 14 0.13 19.15 -9.91
C LEU A 14 0.02 17.61 -9.96
N ALA A 15 1.04 16.89 -9.50
CA ALA A 15 1.02 15.43 -9.45
C ALA A 15 0.04 14.90 -8.40
N LEU A 16 0.04 15.46 -7.20
CA LEU A 16 -0.90 15.10 -6.12
C LEU A 16 -2.34 15.38 -6.52
N GLY A 17 -2.60 16.47 -7.23
CA GLY A 17 -3.92 16.82 -7.78
C GLY A 17 -4.48 15.79 -8.76
N ARG A 18 -3.66 14.89 -9.31
CA ARG A 18 -4.10 13.79 -10.18
C ARG A 18 -4.55 12.54 -9.41
N LEU A 19 -4.12 12.37 -8.15
CA LEU A 19 -4.46 11.20 -7.34
C LEU A 19 -5.98 11.00 -7.16
N PRO A 20 -6.81 12.04 -6.95
CA PRO A 20 -8.25 11.88 -6.88
C PRO A 20 -8.86 11.24 -8.13
N ALA A 21 -8.32 11.57 -9.31
CA ALA A 21 -8.80 11.11 -10.62
C ALA A 21 -8.28 9.70 -10.99
N MET A 22 -7.41 9.09 -10.18
CA MET A 22 -6.97 7.72 -10.45
C MET A 22 -8.17 6.75 -10.42
N PRO A 23 -8.28 5.83 -11.40
CA PRO A 23 -9.37 4.87 -11.49
C PRO A 23 -9.16 3.73 -10.48
N VAL A 24 -9.18 4.05 -9.19
CA VAL A 24 -9.00 3.11 -8.08
C VAL A 24 -10.26 3.02 -7.24
N THR A 25 -10.61 1.80 -6.85
CA THR A 25 -11.67 1.56 -5.87
C THR A 25 -11.12 1.83 -4.47
N ARG A 26 -11.70 2.80 -3.77
CA ARG A 26 -11.33 3.11 -2.38
C ARG A 26 -12.18 2.28 -1.43
N HIS A 27 -11.54 1.42 -0.63
CA HIS A 27 -12.23 0.64 0.39
C HIS A 27 -12.32 1.41 1.71
N PRO A 28 -13.50 1.53 2.34
CA PRO A 28 -13.66 2.29 3.58
C PRO A 28 -13.00 1.58 4.76
N LEU A 29 -12.21 2.34 5.53
CA LEU A 29 -11.41 1.84 6.66
C LEU A 29 -12.21 1.07 7.72
N PRO A 30 -13.40 1.49 8.17
CA PRO A 30 -14.12 0.78 9.24
C PRO A 30 -14.35 -0.70 8.94
N SER A 31 -14.58 -1.04 7.67
CA SER A 31 -14.79 -2.43 7.22
C SER A 31 -13.55 -3.31 7.27
N LEU A 32 -12.36 -2.72 7.45
CA LEU A 32 -11.06 -3.39 7.43
C LEU A 32 -10.45 -3.54 8.82
N LEU A 33 -10.89 -2.73 9.80
CA LEU A 33 -10.30 -2.67 11.13
C LEU A 33 -10.32 -4.02 11.85
N THR A 34 -11.44 -4.74 11.83
CA THR A 34 -11.55 -6.05 12.50
C THR A 34 -10.56 -7.06 11.93
N GLY A 35 -10.45 -7.15 10.60
CA GLY A 35 -9.53 -8.07 9.94
C GLY A 35 -8.06 -7.69 10.11
N ALA A 36 -7.75 -6.39 10.15
CA ALA A 36 -6.41 -5.90 10.42
C ALA A 36 -6.00 -6.15 11.88
N TRP A 37 -6.90 -5.87 12.83
CA TRP A 37 -6.65 -6.04 14.26
C TRP A 37 -6.43 -7.50 14.68
N ALA A 38 -7.10 -8.43 13.99
CA ALA A 38 -6.89 -9.86 14.20
C ALA A 38 -5.43 -10.30 13.91
N ARG A 39 -4.74 -9.61 12.99
CA ARG A 39 -3.36 -9.90 12.56
C ARG A 39 -2.28 -9.15 13.35
N ARG A 40 -2.65 -8.37 14.37
CA ARG A 40 -1.72 -7.50 15.11
C ARG A 40 -0.56 -8.23 15.81
N ALA A 41 -0.70 -9.54 16.02
CA ALA A 41 0.35 -10.36 16.62
C ALA A 41 1.47 -10.70 15.61
N ASP A 42 1.14 -10.72 14.32
CA ASP A 42 2.03 -11.21 13.25
C ASP A 42 2.60 -10.08 12.39
N VAL A 43 1.85 -8.97 12.26
CA VAL A 43 2.22 -7.81 11.44
C VAL A 43 1.88 -6.49 12.14
N ARG A 44 2.59 -5.41 11.79
CA ARG A 44 2.23 -4.07 12.24
C ARG A 44 0.79 -3.76 11.82
N LEU A 45 0.02 -3.09 12.67
CA LEU A 45 -1.40 -2.82 12.41
C LEU A 45 -1.63 -2.08 11.07
N LEU A 46 -0.77 -1.13 10.74
CA LEU A 46 -0.86 -0.38 9.48
C LEU A 46 -0.65 -1.28 8.26
N ASP A 47 0.30 -2.21 8.34
CA ASP A 47 0.53 -3.20 7.29
C ASP A 47 -0.68 -4.14 7.15
N ALA A 48 -1.27 -4.53 8.27
CA ALA A 48 -2.46 -5.36 8.31
C ALA A 48 -3.67 -4.73 7.59
N LEU A 49 -3.74 -3.40 7.48
CA LEU A 49 -4.79 -2.70 6.72
C LEU A 49 -4.65 -2.90 5.20
N TYR A 50 -3.45 -3.19 4.70
CA TYR A 50 -3.23 -3.57 3.30
C TYR A 50 -3.46 -5.06 3.08
N ILE A 51 -3.03 -5.90 4.04
CA ILE A 51 -3.10 -7.36 3.93
C ILE A 51 -4.53 -7.90 4.08
N ALA A 52 -5.29 -7.41 5.05
CA ALA A 52 -6.64 -7.89 5.34
C ALA A 52 -7.62 -7.79 4.15
N PRO A 53 -7.71 -6.67 3.40
CA PRO A 53 -8.56 -6.60 2.21
C PRO A 53 -8.04 -7.48 1.09
N ALA A 54 -6.73 -7.56 0.87
CA ALA A 54 -6.13 -8.36 -0.20
C ALA A 54 -6.50 -9.85 -0.03
N GLU A 55 -6.37 -10.37 1.19
CA GLU A 55 -6.75 -11.76 1.49
C GLU A 55 -8.24 -12.00 1.31
N ARG A 56 -9.10 -11.07 1.78
CA ARG A 56 -10.56 -11.17 1.61
C ARG A 56 -10.98 -11.14 0.14
N LEU A 57 -10.28 -10.39 -0.69
CA LEU A 57 -10.56 -10.24 -2.12
C LEU A 57 -9.86 -11.30 -2.98
N GLY A 58 -9.00 -12.14 -2.41
CA GLY A 58 -8.17 -13.09 -3.16
C GLY A 58 -7.14 -12.40 -4.06
N LEU A 59 -6.68 -11.21 -3.69
CA LEU A 59 -5.72 -10.38 -4.42
C LEU A 59 -4.37 -10.35 -3.69
N ARG A 60 -3.35 -9.79 -4.37
CA ARG A 60 -2.03 -9.50 -3.79
C ARG A 60 -1.82 -7.99 -3.64
N VAL A 61 -1.09 -7.61 -2.60
CA VAL A 61 -0.69 -6.23 -2.33
C VAL A 61 0.57 -5.92 -3.13
N LEU A 62 0.46 -5.04 -4.13
CA LEU A 62 1.63 -4.45 -4.75
C LEU A 62 2.19 -3.35 -3.84
N THR A 63 3.43 -3.50 -3.37
CA THR A 63 4.06 -2.55 -2.42
C THR A 63 5.52 -2.30 -2.73
N THR A 64 5.97 -1.06 -2.56
CA THR A 64 7.40 -0.71 -2.57
C THR A 64 8.06 -0.90 -1.20
N ASP A 65 7.28 -1.27 -0.18
CA ASP A 65 7.80 -1.59 1.14
C ASP A 65 8.34 -3.03 1.16
N HIS A 66 9.67 -3.14 1.12
CA HIS A 66 10.36 -4.43 1.16
C HIS A 66 10.26 -5.14 2.51
N GLU A 67 10.06 -4.41 3.63
CA GLU A 67 9.86 -5.03 4.94
C GLU A 67 8.52 -5.75 4.97
N LEU A 68 7.44 -5.08 4.53
CA LEU A 68 6.12 -5.68 4.39
C LEU A 68 6.16 -6.89 3.45
N ALA A 69 6.83 -6.76 2.30
CA ALA A 69 6.94 -7.86 1.35
C ALA A 69 7.67 -9.09 1.92
N ARG A 70 8.66 -8.86 2.78
CA ARG A 70 9.41 -9.91 3.45
C ARG A 70 8.59 -10.60 4.55
N VAL A 71 7.76 -9.84 5.28
CA VAL A 71 6.93 -10.38 6.37
C VAL A 71 5.69 -11.11 5.84
N CYS A 72 5.13 -10.68 4.70
CA CYS A 72 3.91 -11.24 4.10
C CYS A 72 4.07 -11.72 2.65
N PRO A 73 5.08 -12.54 2.31
CA PRO A 73 5.47 -12.83 0.93
C PRO A 73 4.37 -13.48 0.07
N LYS A 74 3.46 -14.23 0.70
CA LYS A 74 2.33 -14.88 0.02
C LYS A 74 1.27 -13.88 -0.48
N LEU A 75 1.14 -12.75 0.22
CA LEU A 75 0.10 -11.76 -0.03
C LEU A 75 0.65 -10.46 -0.63
N THR A 76 1.96 -10.36 -0.83
CA THR A 76 2.62 -9.15 -1.33
C THR A 76 3.42 -9.42 -2.59
N GLU A 77 3.51 -8.42 -3.46
CA GLU A 77 4.45 -8.34 -4.58
C GLU A 77 5.19 -7.01 -4.51
N THR A 78 6.48 -7.02 -4.82
CA THR A 78 7.23 -5.79 -5.08
C THR A 78 7.21 -5.50 -6.57
N PRO A 79 7.02 -4.23 -7.00
CA PRO A 79 7.12 -3.90 -8.42
C PRO A 79 8.51 -4.31 -8.95
N HIS A 80 8.53 -4.94 -10.12
CA HIS A 80 9.79 -5.24 -10.80
C HIS A 80 10.54 -3.91 -11.04
N PRO A 81 11.86 -3.84 -10.77
CA PRO A 81 12.62 -2.64 -11.11
C PRO A 81 12.46 -2.36 -12.61
N PRO A 82 12.30 -1.10 -13.03
CA PRO A 82 12.26 -0.78 -14.45
C PRO A 82 13.60 -1.21 -15.09
N ASN A 83 13.51 -1.90 -16.23
CA ASN A 83 14.64 -2.26 -17.10
C ASN A 83 15.36 -1.01 -17.63
#